data_AF-A0A383CH64-F1
#
_entry.id   AF-A0A383CH64-F1
#
_cell.length_a   1.000
_cell.length_b   1.000
_cell.length_c   1.000
_cell.angle_alpha   90.00
_cell.angle_beta   90.00
_cell.angle_gamma   90.00
#
_symmetry.space_group_name_H-M   'P 1'
#
loop_
_entity.id
_entity.type
_entity.pdbx_description
1 polymer ?
#
loop_
_entity_poly.entity_id
_entity_poly.type
_entity_poly.pdbx_seq_one_letter_code
_entity_poly.pdbx_strand_id
1 'polypeptide(L)' 'KRDQRFVPWPEGSSYPGFIFARGGTAADVVTSLRNAHAALQFDVDREIPLRVEKEK' A
#
# COMPACT_ATOMS: atom_id res chain seq x y z
N LYS A 1 6.52 1.09 6.66
CA LYS A 1 7.23 2.14 7.45
C LYS A 1 6.36 3.39 7.42
N ARG A 2 6.27 4.18 8.49
CA ARG A 2 5.52 5.45 8.46
C ARG A 2 6.17 6.42 7.47
N ASP A 3 5.36 7.31 6.89
CA ASP A 3 5.77 8.38 5.98
C ASP A 3 6.47 7.88 4.69
N GLN A 4 6.10 6.68 4.23
CA GLN A 4 6.56 6.18 2.94
C GLN A 4 5.83 6.89 1.79
N ARG A 5 6.59 7.31 0.78
CA ARG A 5 6.04 7.89 -0.43
C ARG A 5 5.21 6.85 -1.18
N PHE A 6 3.93 7.14 -1.37
CA PHE A 6 3.01 6.30 -2.13
C PHE A 6 2.92 6.81 -3.58
N VAL A 7 3.64 6.18 -4.50
CA VAL A 7 3.62 6.51 -5.93
C VAL A 7 2.86 5.43 -6.71
N PRO A 8 2.16 5.75 -7.82
CA PRO A 8 1.67 4.74 -8.75
C PRO A 8 2.81 3.83 -9.18
N TRP A 9 2.57 2.53 -9.08
CA TRP A 9 3.62 1.53 -8.99
C TRP A 9 4.14 1.06 -10.36
N PRO A 10 5.46 1.17 -10.65
CA PRO A 10 6.11 0.23 -11.56
C PRO A 10 6.28 -1.13 -10.86
N GLU A 11 6.28 -2.24 -11.63
CA GLU A 11 6.52 -3.59 -11.10
C GLU A 11 7.79 -3.62 -10.24
N GLY A 12 7.68 -4.20 -9.03
CA GLY A 12 8.83 -4.41 -8.12
C GLY A 12 9.11 -3.31 -7.08
N SER A 13 8.21 -2.36 -6.85
CA SER A 13 8.36 -1.35 -5.77
C SER A 13 8.03 -1.93 -4.36
N SER A 14 8.15 -1.12 -3.30
CA SER A 14 8.11 -1.58 -1.90
C SER A 14 6.68 -1.80 -1.35
N TYR A 15 6.26 -3.05 -1.13
CA TYR A 15 4.83 -3.37 -0.87
C TYR A 15 4.40 -2.91 0.51
N PRO A 16 3.21 -2.29 0.65
CA PRO A 16 2.75 -1.77 1.94
C PRO A 16 2.59 -2.89 2.98
N GLY A 17 2.41 -4.13 2.52
CA GLY A 17 2.42 -5.33 3.36
C GLY A 17 1.98 -6.56 2.58
N PHE A 18 1.70 -7.63 3.33
CA PHE A 18 1.21 -8.91 2.81
C PHE A 18 -0.04 -9.32 3.58
N ILE A 19 -1.02 -9.92 2.88
CA ILE A 19 -2.18 -10.57 3.50
C ILE A 19 -2.00 -12.08 3.33
N PHE A 20 -2.19 -12.81 4.42
CA PHE A 20 -2.19 -14.28 4.41
C PHE A 20 -3.59 -14.78 4.76
N ALA A 21 -4.04 -15.83 4.08
CA ALA A 21 -5.32 -16.48 4.37
C ALA A 21 -5.16 -18.00 4.27
N ARG A 22 -6.05 -18.72 4.97
CA ARG A 22 -6.14 -20.19 4.95
C ARG A 22 -7.62 -20.56 4.85
N GLY A 23 -7.94 -21.57 4.05
CA GLY A 23 -9.30 -22.05 3.82
C GLY A 23 -9.30 -23.53 3.45
N GLY A 24 -10.48 -24.16 3.53
CA GLY A 24 -10.64 -25.58 3.17
C GLY A 24 -10.54 -25.82 1.66
N THR A 25 -10.86 -24.78 0.87
CA THR A 25 -10.72 -24.79 -0.59
C THR A 25 -9.95 -23.56 -1.08
N ALA A 26 -9.48 -23.63 -2.34
CA ALA A 26 -8.87 -22.48 -3.00
C ALA A 26 -9.83 -21.27 -3.11
N ALA A 27 -11.13 -21.53 -3.33
CA ALA A 27 -12.15 -20.48 -3.42
C ALA A 27 -12.32 -19.72 -2.10
N ASP A 28 -12.28 -20.43 -0.97
CA ASP A 28 -12.38 -19.82 0.37
C ASP A 28 -11.19 -18.89 0.63
N VAL A 29 -9.98 -19.32 0.26
CA VAL A 29 -8.76 -18.53 0.40
C VAL A 29 -8.84 -17.26 -0.43
N VAL A 30 -9.21 -17.38 -1.71
CA VAL A 30 -9.32 -16.23 -2.62
C VAL A 30 -10.36 -15.22 -2.11
N THR A 31 -11.51 -15.71 -1.65
CA THR A 31 -12.58 -14.87 -1.10
C THR A 31 -12.10 -14.12 0.15
N SER A 32 -11.42 -14.82 1.06
CA SER A 32 -10.86 -14.23 2.27
C SER A 32 -9.83 -13.15 1.96
N LEU A 33 -8.92 -13.40 1.00
CA LEU A 33 -7.93 -12.43 0.56
C LEU A 33 -8.58 -11.20 -0.08
N ARG A 34 -9.60 -11.38 -0.93
CA ARG A 34 -10.33 -10.28 -1.56
C ARG A 34 -11.07 -9.42 -0.54
N ASN A 35 -11.73 -10.05 0.42
CA ASN A 35 -12.43 -9.34 1.49
C ASN A 35 -11.46 -8.56 2.38
N ALA A 36 -10.34 -9.17 2.77
CA ALA A 36 -9.31 -8.50 3.55
C ALA A 36 -8.69 -7.32 2.79
N HIS A 37 -8.38 -7.50 1.50
CA HIS A 37 -7.89 -6.42 0.64
C HIS A 37 -8.89 -5.27 0.50
N ALA A 38 -10.18 -5.57 0.34
CA ALA A 38 -11.24 -4.57 0.26
C ALA A 38 -11.46 -3.79 1.57
N ALA A 39 -11.11 -4.39 2.71
CA ALA A 39 -11.20 -3.75 4.03
C ALA A 39 -9.99 -2.85 4.36
N LEU A 40 -8.93 -2.84 3.53
CA LEU A 40 -7.77 -2.00 3.78
C LEU A 40 -8.10 -0.53 3.53
N GLN A 41 -7.80 0.30 4.53
CA GLN A 41 -7.85 1.75 4.42
C GLN A 41 -6.45 2.32 4.59
N PHE A 42 -6.02 3.12 3.62
CA PHE A 42 -4.76 3.84 3.68
C PHE A 42 -5.04 5.29 4.03
N ASP A 43 -4.43 5.77 5.11
CA ASP A 43 -4.36 7.19 5.42
C ASP A 43 -3.12 7.77 4.72
N VAL A 44 -3.34 8.68 3.78
CA VAL A 44 -2.28 9.24 2.94
C VAL A 44 -2.36 10.76 2.94
N ASP A 45 -1.25 11.39 3.30
CA ASP A 45 -1.10 12.83 3.20
C ASP A 45 -0.73 13.26 1.78
N ARG A 46 -1.05 14.51 1.45
CA ARG A 46 -0.55 15.13 0.21
C ARG A 46 0.96 15.36 0.32
N GLU A 47 1.66 15.16 -0.80
CA GLU A 47 3.07 15.53 -0.90
C GLU A 47 3.23 17.05 -0.64
N ILE A 48 4.07 17.41 0.32
CA ILE A 48 4.42 18.80 0.61
C ILE A 48 5.68 19.14 -0.20
N PRO A 49 5.59 20.02 -1.22
CA PRO A 49 6.76 20.39 -2.01
C PRO A 49 7.68 21.29 -1.19
N LEU A 50 8.90 20.84 -0.94
CA LEU A 50 9.95 21.67 -0.35
C LEU A 50 10.48 22.63 -1.41
N ARG A 51 10.30 23.95 -1.20
CA ARG A 51 11.03 24.95 -1.98
C ARG A 51 12.44 25.08 -1.40
N VAL A 52 13.43 24.66 -2.17
CA VAL A 52 14.82 24.99 -1.87
C VAL A 52 15.04 26.41 -2.37
N GLU A 53 15.05 27.40 -1.47
CA GLU A 53 15.58 28.72 -1.81
C GLU A 53 17.06 28.55 -2.09
N LYS A 54 17.48 28.84 -3.32
CA LYS A 54 18.89 28.92 -3.65
C LYS A 54 19.48 30.10 -2.86
N GLU A 55 20.41 29.82 -1.94
CA GLU A 55 21.26 30.86 -1.36
C GLU A 55 21.89 31.67 -2.50
N LYS A 56 21.84 33.00 -2.33
CA LYS A 56 22.45 33.99 -3.22
C LYS A 56 23.96 34.02 -3.06
#